data_AF-A0A529KXG6-F1
#
_entry.id   AF-A0A529KXG6-F1
#
_cell.length_a   1.000
_cell.length_b   1.000
_cell.length_c   1.000
_cell.angle_alpha   90.00
_cell.angle_beta   90.00
_cell.angle_gamma   90.00
#
_symmetry.space_group_name_H-M   'P 1'
#
loop_
_entity.id
_entity.type
_entity.pdbx_description
1 polymer ?
#
loop_
_entity_poly.entity_id
_entity_poly.type
_entity_poly.pdbx_seq_one_letter_code
_entity_poly.pdbx_strand_id
1 'polypeptide(L)'
;MARITLRQLLDHAAEHGYGVPAFNINNMEQGLAIMEAASACDAPVIIQASRGARSYANDIMLARMMEALTEIHPAIPLCIHQD
;
A
#
# COMPACT_ATOMS: atom_id res chain seq x y z
N MET A 1 -9.47 8.44 1.23
CA MET A 1 -8.66 9.59 0.77
C MET A 1 -7.68 9.04 -0.26
N ALA A 2 -7.20 9.90 -1.16
CA ALA A 2 -6.63 9.46 -2.42
C ALA A 2 -5.26 8.79 -2.24
N ARG A 3 -5.02 7.69 -2.97
CA ARG A 3 -3.69 7.12 -3.21
C ARG A 3 -2.68 8.24 -3.44
N ILE A 4 -1.53 8.13 -2.81
CA ILE A 4 -0.43 9.09 -3.00
C ILE A 4 0.64 8.52 -3.91
N THR A 5 1.41 9.41 -4.53
CA THR A 5 2.53 8.98 -5.37
C THR A 5 3.72 8.57 -4.50
N LEU A 6 4.54 7.65 -5.02
CA LEU A 6 5.77 7.24 -4.34
C LEU A 6 6.71 8.44 -4.11
N ARG A 7 6.75 9.37 -5.07
CA ARG A 7 7.58 10.58 -4.96
C ARG A 7 7.17 11.46 -3.78
N GLN A 8 5.89 11.76 -3.64
CA GLN A 8 5.38 12.54 -2.50
C GLN A 8 5.73 11.88 -1.16
N LEU A 9 5.57 10.56 -1.08
CA LEU A 9 5.85 9.81 0.14
C LEU A 9 7.34 9.80 0.50
N LEU A 10 8.21 9.50 -0.47
CA LEU A 10 9.65 9.41 -0.23
C LEU A 10 10.31 10.78 -0.04
N ASP A 11 9.82 11.83 -0.70
CA ASP A 11 10.28 13.20 -0.45
C ASP A 11 9.98 13.61 0.99
N HIS A 12 8.75 13.39 1.46
CA HIS A 12 8.39 13.66 2.86
C HIS A 12 9.25 12.82 3.83
N ALA A 13 9.48 11.54 3.53
CA ALA A 13 10.30 10.66 4.36
C ALA A 13 11.75 11.15 4.46
N ALA A 14 12.32 11.63 3.35
CA ALA A 14 13.67 12.22 3.32
C ALA A 14 13.74 13.54 4.10
N GLU A 15 12.74 14.41 3.97
CA GLU A 15 12.67 15.69 4.69
C GLU A 15 12.58 15.51 6.22
N HIS A 16 11.93 14.44 6.68
CA HIS A 16 11.67 14.19 8.10
C HIS A 16 12.53 13.06 8.70
N GLY A 17 13.44 12.48 7.92
CA GLY A 17 14.44 11.53 8.40
C GLY A 17 13.88 10.17 8.83
N TYR A 18 12.89 9.62 8.12
CA TYR A 18 12.34 8.29 8.42
C TYR A 18 12.31 7.38 7.19
N GLY A 19 12.14 6.07 7.44
CA GLY A 19 11.97 5.06 6.39
C GLY A 19 10.51 4.66 6.24
N VAL A 20 10.09 4.35 5.02
CA VAL A 20 8.75 3.83 4.74
C VAL A 20 8.86 2.37 4.34
N PRO A 21 8.20 1.43 5.05
CA PRO A 21 8.21 0.04 4.64
C PRO A 21 7.38 -0.18 3.37
N ALA A 22 7.90 -1.01 2.48
CA ALA A 22 7.19 -1.49 1.30
C ALA A 22 6.91 -2.99 1.43
N PHE A 23 5.63 -3.35 1.50
CA PHE A 23 5.18 -4.71 1.75
C PHE A 23 4.57 -5.33 0.50
N ASN A 24 5.08 -6.50 0.10
CA ASN A 24 4.46 -7.26 -0.97
C ASN A 24 3.14 -7.90 -0.51
N ILE A 25 2.15 -7.94 -1.41
CA ILE A 25 0.91 -8.70 -1.19
C ILE A 25 0.59 -9.63 -2.36
N ASN A 26 -0.15 -10.69 -2.02
CA ASN A 26 -0.63 -11.71 -2.93
C ASN A 26 -2.13 -12.01 -2.71
N ASN A 27 -2.71 -11.62 -1.58
CA ASN A 27 -4.12 -11.85 -1.24
C ASN A 27 -4.69 -10.76 -0.32
N MET A 28 -5.96 -10.93 0.03
CA MET A 28 -6.74 -9.98 0.83
C MET A 28 -6.24 -9.88 2.27
N GLU A 29 -5.96 -11.02 2.90
CA GLU A 29 -5.59 -11.09 4.31
C GLU A 29 -4.28 -10.34 4.57
N GLN A 30 -3.32 -10.43 3.65
CA GLN A 30 -2.07 -9.66 3.73
C GLN A 30 -2.33 -8.15 3.61
N GLY A 31 -3.18 -7.74 2.66
CA GLY A 31 -3.56 -6.35 2.49
C GLY A 31 -4.21 -5.76 3.75
N LEU A 32 -5.18 -6.48 4.33
CA LEU A 32 -5.86 -6.08 5.55
C LEU A 32 -4.88 -5.96 6.73
N ALA A 33 -4.02 -6.97 6.93
CA ALA A 33 -3.05 -6.97 8.02
C ALA A 33 -2.07 -5.77 7.93
N ILE A 34 -1.60 -5.44 6.73
CA ILE A 34 -0.72 -4.27 6.51
C ILE A 34 -1.45 -2.97 6.84
N MET A 35 -2.69 -2.82 6.37
CA MET A 35 -3.46 -1.60 6.60
C MET A 35 -3.87 -1.42 8.06
N GLU A 36 -4.22 -2.50 8.77
CA GLU A 36 -4.47 -2.48 10.21
C GLU A 36 -3.22 -2.05 10.99
N ALA A 37 -2.05 -2.58 10.63
CA ALA A 37 -0.78 -2.18 11.24
C ALA A 37 -0.44 -0.70 10.97
N ALA A 38 -0.59 -0.25 9.71
CA ALA A 38 -0.39 1.14 9.34
C ALA A 38 -1.32 2.09 10.12
N SER A 39 -2.59 1.68 10.28
CA SER A 39 -3.57 2.43 11.06
C SER A 39 -3.25 2.46 12.55
N ALA A 40 -2.75 1.37 13.13
CA ALA A 40 -2.37 1.32 14.54
C ALA A 40 -1.13 2.18 14.85
N CYS A 41 -0.26 2.37 13.86
CA CYS A 41 0.95 3.18 13.99
C CYS A 41 0.81 4.63 13.49
N ASP A 42 -0.36 5.02 12.98
CA ASP A 42 -0.58 6.31 12.29
C ASP A 42 0.50 6.60 11.23
N ALA A 43 0.78 5.60 10.40
CA ALA A 43 1.91 5.62 9.47
C ALA A 43 1.46 5.50 8.01
N PRO A 44 2.15 6.18 7.07
CA PRO A 44 1.97 5.92 5.65
C PRO A 44 2.58 4.57 5.27
N VAL A 45 2.11 3.97 4.18
CA VAL A 45 2.58 2.64 3.76
C VAL A 45 2.66 2.51 2.25
N ILE A 46 3.60 1.69 1.78
CA ILE A 46 3.69 1.24 0.39
C ILE A 46 3.22 -0.22 0.34
N ILE A 47 2.20 -0.50 -0.46
CA ILE A 47 1.82 -1.85 -0.83
C ILE A 47 2.30 -2.10 -2.25
N GLN A 48 2.99 -3.23 -2.46
CA GLN A 48 3.58 -3.56 -3.75
C GLN A 48 3.15 -4.94 -4.26
N ALA A 49 2.96 -5.06 -5.57
CA ALA A 49 2.61 -6.31 -6.23
C ALA A 49 3.66 -6.67 -7.27
N SER A 50 4.30 -7.83 -7.07
CA SER A 50 5.29 -8.35 -8.01
C SER A 50 4.61 -8.94 -9.25
N ARG A 51 5.40 -9.22 -10.30
CA ARG A 51 4.92 -9.98 -11.47
C ARG A 51 4.28 -11.32 -11.06
N GLY A 52 4.84 -12.01 -10.06
CA GLY A 52 4.30 -13.28 -9.57
C GLY A 52 2.94 -13.12 -8.89
N ALA A 53 2.76 -12.08 -8.08
CA ALA A 53 1.48 -11.77 -7.46
C ALA A 53 0.40 -11.47 -8.50
N ARG A 54 0.75 -10.71 -9.56
CA ARG A 54 -0.15 -10.42 -10.69
C ARG A 54 -0.57 -11.68 -11.44
N SER A 55 0.38 -12.59 -11.72
CA SER A 55 0.06 -13.88 -12.35
C SER A 55 -0.81 -14.79 -11.48
N TYR A 56 -0.61 -14.76 -10.15
CA TYR A 56 -1.40 -15.54 -9.20
C TYR A 56 -2.83 -15.01 -9.04
N ALA A 57 -2.99 -13.72 -8.81
CA ALA A 57 -4.26 -13.12 -8.41
C ALA A 57 -5.09 -12.55 -9.58
N ASN A 58 -4.48 -12.28 -10.75
CA ASN A 58 -5.02 -11.45 -11.83
C ASN A 58 -5.02 -9.94 -11.53
N ASP A 59 -4.68 -9.13 -12.53
CA ASP A 59 -4.59 -7.66 -12.41
C ASP A 59 -5.89 -7.00 -11.97
N ILE A 60 -7.05 -7.50 -12.44
CA ILE A 60 -8.35 -6.94 -12.08
C ILE A 60 -8.62 -7.17 -10.59
N MET A 61 -8.33 -8.38 -10.09
CA MET A 61 -8.52 -8.70 -8.68
C MET A 61 -7.63 -7.81 -7.80
N LEU A 62 -6.34 -7.72 -8.12
CA LEU A 62 -5.42 -6.87 -7.37
C LEU A 62 -5.88 -5.41 -7.39
N ALA A 63 -6.27 -4.87 -8.55
CA ALA A 63 -6.73 -3.49 -8.65
C ALA A 63 -7.94 -3.22 -7.74
N ARG A 64 -8.95 -4.09 -7.75
CA ARG A 64 -10.15 -3.95 -6.90
C ARG A 64 -9.84 -4.14 -5.43
N MET A 65 -8.94 -5.05 -5.09
CA MET A 65 -8.49 -5.21 -3.71
C MET A 65 -7.79 -3.94 -3.21
N MET A 66 -6.94 -3.30 -4.01
CA MET A 66 -6.31 -2.04 -3.62
C MET A 66 -7.32 -0.88 -3.48
N GLU A 67 -8.36 -0.83 -4.32
CA GLU A 67 -9.48 0.11 -4.15
C GLU A 67 -10.19 -0.10 -2.81
N ALA A 68 -10.56 -1.35 -2.51
CA ALA A 68 -11.20 -1.70 -1.25
C ALA A 68 -10.35 -1.30 -0.04
N LEU A 69 -9.04 -1.56 -0.05
CA LEU A 69 -8.14 -1.15 1.04
C LEU A 69 -8.13 0.38 1.24
N THR A 70 -8.12 1.16 0.17
CA THR A 70 -8.19 2.64 0.27
C THR A 70 -9.53 3.17 0.75
N GLU A 71 -10.62 2.44 0.47
CA GLU A 71 -11.96 2.81 0.92
C GLU A 71 -12.18 2.46 2.39
N ILE A 72 -11.68 1.30 2.84
CA ILE A 72 -11.76 0.85 4.24
C ILE A 72 -10.91 1.75 5.15
N HIS A 73 -9.74 2.18 4.67
CA HIS A 73 -8.78 3.00 5.42
C HIS A 73 -8.58 4.38 4.78
N PRO A 74 -9.60 5.24 4.75
CA PRO A 74 -9.52 6.48 4.00
C PRO A 74 -8.49 7.43 4.60
N ALA A 75 -8.17 7.38 5.89
CA ALA A 75 -7.21 8.29 6.52
C ALA A 75 -5.74 7.93 6.28
N ILE A 76 -5.44 6.72 5.80
CA ILE A 76 -4.06 6.22 5.68
C ILE A 76 -3.48 6.58 4.31
N PRO A 77 -2.35 7.31 4.24
CA PRO A 77 -1.68 7.57 2.97
C PRO A 77 -1.08 6.28 2.41
N LEU A 78 -1.73 5.73 1.38
CA LEU A 78 -1.31 4.50 0.71
C LEU A 78 -0.69 4.80 -0.66
N CYS A 79 0.51 4.28 -0.88
CA CYS A 79 1.12 4.16 -2.20
C CYS A 79 0.97 2.73 -2.73
N ILE A 80 0.55 2.57 -3.99
CA ILE A 80 0.52 1.28 -4.68
C ILE A 80 1.69 1.25 -5.67
N HIS A 81 2.56 0.26 -5.53
CA HIS A 81 3.75 0.12 -6.34
C HIS A 81 3.74 -1.19 -7.14
N GLN A 82 4.23 -1.12 -8.38
CA GLN A 82 4.59 -2.31 -9.14
C GLN A 82 6.07 -2.56 -8.91
N ASP A 83 6.37 -3.63 -8.17
CA ASP A 83 7.72 -4.10 -7.84
C ASP A 83 8.41 -4.75 -9.05
#